data_AF-A0A2X0MAV3-F1
#
_entry.id   AF-A0A2X0MAV3-F1
#
_cell.length_a   1.000
_cell.length_b   1.000
_cell.length_c   1.000
_cell.angle_alpha   90.00
_cell.angle_beta   90.00
_cell.angle_gamma   90.00
#
_symmetry.space_group_name_H-M   'P 1'
#
loop_
_entity.id
_entity.type
_entity.pdbx_description
1 polymer ?
#
loop_
_entity_poly.entity_id
_entity_poly.type
_entity_poly.pdbx_seq_one_letter_code
_entity_poly.pdbx_strand_id
1 'polypeptide(L)'
;MASPSSSASSPTSPTASSSSSSRTFASLVEEERPLQAASVAMEGGMPSCIKLFDRYLSCYSINSQTRSLYRHGTVKDCSPQFKEFKFCLSLKAQTTEERDAIWVQRRSEMWARRRMEKNSEDVWEARKNVYDDSSVDKVKEWLGNAR
;
A
#
# COMPACT_ATOMS: atom_id res chain seq x y z
N MET A 1 -0.41 52.41 -8.07
CA MET A 1 1.04 52.13 -8.12
C MET A 1 1.44 51.63 -6.73
N ALA A 2 1.91 50.42 -6.47
CA ALA A 2 2.19 49.22 -7.24
C ALA A 2 2.04 48.02 -6.28
N SER A 3 1.59 46.87 -6.80
CA SER A 3 1.63 45.58 -6.11
C SER A 3 3.08 45.10 -5.96
N PRO A 4 3.42 44.34 -4.91
CA PRO A 4 4.54 43.41 -4.97
C PRO A 4 3.99 42.00 -5.19
N SER A 5 4.17 41.51 -6.42
CA SER A 5 4.09 40.09 -6.75
C SER A 5 5.32 39.38 -6.19
N SER A 6 5.12 38.41 -5.31
CA SER A 6 6.17 37.48 -4.89
C SER A 6 6.02 36.16 -5.65
N SER A 7 6.98 35.94 -6.53
CA SER A 7 7.23 34.72 -7.30
C SER A 7 8.03 33.70 -6.48
N ALA A 8 7.97 32.44 -6.94
CA ALA A 8 8.80 31.28 -6.58
C ALA A 8 8.30 30.48 -5.35
N SER A 9 8.25 29.15 -5.33
CA SER A 9 8.91 28.14 -6.18
C SER A 9 8.06 26.85 -6.19
N SER A 10 7.96 26.22 -7.35
CA SER A 10 7.38 24.88 -7.50
C SER A 10 8.17 23.85 -6.67
N PRO A 11 7.53 22.92 -5.95
CA PRO A 11 8.24 21.79 -5.39
C PRO A 11 8.69 20.87 -6.52
N THR A 12 10.01 20.76 -6.70
CA THR A 12 10.68 19.69 -7.42
C THR A 12 10.19 18.34 -6.89
N SER A 13 9.38 17.66 -7.70
CA SER A 13 9.02 16.27 -7.45
C SER A 13 10.29 15.43 -7.46
N PRO A 14 10.50 14.53 -6.47
CA PRO A 14 11.57 13.56 -6.58
C PRO A 14 11.25 12.65 -7.77
N THR A 15 12.22 12.54 -8.65
CA THR A 15 12.32 11.57 -9.73
C THR A 15 11.86 10.21 -9.24
N ALA A 16 10.66 9.79 -9.66
CA ALA A 16 10.25 8.41 -9.62
C ALA A 16 11.13 7.65 -10.63
N SER A 17 12.35 7.33 -10.21
CA SER A 17 13.28 6.51 -10.96
C SER A 17 12.70 5.11 -11.04
N SER A 18 11.95 4.90 -12.11
CA SER A 18 11.62 3.62 -12.70
C SER A 18 12.87 2.73 -12.76
N SER A 19 12.92 1.71 -11.91
CA SER A 19 13.71 0.53 -12.19
C SER A 19 12.77 -0.67 -12.17
N SER A 20 12.52 -1.19 -13.37
CA SER A 20 11.79 -2.41 -13.69
C SER A 20 12.56 -3.67 -13.25
N SER A 21 13.21 -3.62 -12.09
CA SER A 21 13.74 -4.81 -11.45
C SER A 21 12.57 -5.52 -10.78
N SER A 22 12.43 -6.82 -11.02
CA SER A 22 11.43 -7.68 -10.36
C SER A 22 11.42 -7.39 -8.85
N ARG A 23 10.36 -6.74 -8.35
CA ARG A 23 10.23 -6.37 -6.93
C ARG A 23 10.22 -7.66 -6.11
N THR A 24 11.24 -7.87 -5.29
CA THR A 24 11.28 -9.03 -4.40
C THR A 24 10.46 -8.75 -3.14
N PHE A 25 9.93 -9.80 -2.51
CA PHE A 25 9.20 -9.63 -1.25
C PHE A 25 10.05 -8.92 -0.19
N ALA A 26 11.32 -9.29 -0.07
CA ALA A 26 12.24 -8.68 0.90
C ALA A 26 12.46 -7.18 0.63
N SER A 27 12.66 -6.77 -0.63
CA SER A 27 12.83 -5.36 -0.97
C SER A 27 11.59 -4.53 -0.66
N LEU A 28 10.39 -5.09 -0.87
CA LEU A 28 9.12 -4.42 -0.53
C LEU A 28 8.93 -4.27 0.97
N VAL A 29 9.32 -5.28 1.76
CA VAL A 29 9.24 -5.18 3.22
C VAL A 29 10.13 -4.06 3.75
N GLU A 30 11.34 -3.92 3.20
CA GLU A 30 12.27 -2.85 3.58
C GLU A 30 11.75 -1.46 3.20
N GLU A 31 11.16 -1.32 2.00
CA GLU A 31 10.51 -0.08 1.56
C GLU A 31 9.31 0.29 2.44
N GLU A 32 8.51 -0.69 2.86
CA GLU A 32 7.33 -0.47 3.70
C GLU A 32 7.66 -0.18 5.16
N ARG A 33 8.78 -0.68 5.66
CA ARG A 33 9.16 -0.56 7.08
C ARG A 33 9.16 0.89 7.59
N PRO A 34 9.81 1.89 6.94
CA PRO A 34 9.77 3.27 7.40
C PRO A 34 8.37 3.89 7.32
N LEU A 35 7.57 3.54 6.30
CA LEU A 35 6.19 4.01 6.15
C LEU A 35 5.31 3.50 7.30
N GLN A 36 5.42 2.21 7.63
CA GLN A 36 4.68 1.64 8.74
C GLN A 36 5.17 2.18 10.09
N ALA A 37 6.48 2.35 10.27
CA ALA A 37 7.05 2.96 11.47
C ALA A 37 6.48 4.37 11.71
N ALA A 38 6.46 5.22 10.67
CA ALA A 38 5.87 6.55 10.75
C ALA A 38 4.38 6.50 11.07
N SER A 39 3.62 5.58 10.45
CA SER A 39 2.18 5.43 10.72
C SER A 39 1.89 5.02 12.17
N VAL A 40 2.69 4.11 12.73
CA VAL A 40 2.54 3.63 14.11
C VAL A 40 2.95 4.71 15.10
N ALA A 41 4.01 5.46 14.81
CA ALA A 41 4.42 6.60 15.62
C ALA A 41 3.33 7.68 15.70
N MET A 42 2.66 7.99 14.57
CA MET A 42 1.53 8.92 14.52
C MET A 42 0.31 8.41 15.31
N GLU A 43 0.06 7.10 15.34
CA GLU A 43 -1.02 6.48 16.10
C GLU A 43 -0.72 6.36 17.62
N GLY A 44 0.51 6.67 18.05
CA GLY A 44 0.94 6.58 19.44
C GLY A 44 1.42 5.18 19.86
N GLY A 45 1.86 4.35 18.91
CA GLY A 45 2.38 3.00 19.15
C GLY A 45 1.41 1.89 18.74
N MET A 46 1.72 0.65 19.14
CA MET A 46 0.88 -0.51 18.87
C MET A 46 -0.48 -0.37 19.59
N PRO A 47 -1.61 -0.63 18.89
CA PRO A 47 -2.93 -0.55 19.51
C PRO A 47 -3.12 -1.61 20.61
N SER A 48 -3.89 -1.25 21.65
CA SER A 48 -4.24 -2.16 22.75
C SER A 48 -5.03 -3.38 22.27
N CYS A 49 -4.80 -4.55 22.87
CA CYS A 49 -5.49 -5.79 22.49
C CYS A 49 -7.02 -5.70 22.57
N ILE A 50 -7.56 -4.87 23.47
CA ILE A 50 -9.01 -4.61 23.53
C ILE A 50 -9.50 -3.90 22.26
N LYS A 51 -8.75 -2.95 21.73
CA LYS A 51 -9.09 -2.28 20.45
C LYS A 51 -9.10 -3.26 19.29
N LEU A 52 -8.16 -4.22 19.26
CA LEU A 52 -8.15 -5.26 18.24
C LEU A 52 -9.31 -6.24 18.41
N PHE A 53 -9.68 -6.55 19.66
CA PHE A 53 -10.84 -7.36 19.97
C PHE A 53 -12.15 -6.69 19.53
N ASP A 54 -12.32 -5.39 19.80
CA ASP A 54 -13.47 -4.62 19.33
C ASP A 54 -13.57 -4.63 17.81
N ARG A 55 -12.42 -4.54 17.11
CA ARG A 55 -12.36 -4.63 15.65
C ARG A 55 -12.77 -6.01 15.13
N TYR A 56 -12.43 -7.07 15.86
CA TYR A 56 -12.86 -8.43 15.55
C TYR A 56 -14.39 -8.57 15.73
N LEU A 57 -14.94 -8.14 16.87
CA LEU A 57 -16.40 -8.19 17.10
C LEU A 57 -17.18 -7.31 16.13
N SER A 58 -16.65 -6.13 15.79
CA SER A 58 -17.24 -5.24 14.79
C SER A 58 -17.35 -5.91 13.42
N CYS A 59 -16.43 -6.81 13.06
CA CYS A 59 -16.53 -7.58 11.83
C CYS A 59 -17.75 -8.53 11.83
N TYR A 60 -18.01 -9.17 12.96
CA TYR A 60 -19.17 -10.06 13.16
C TYR A 60 -20.49 -9.34 13.42
N SER A 61 -20.47 -8.01 13.55
CA SER A 61 -21.70 -7.24 13.72
C SER A 61 -22.67 -7.50 12.56
N ILE A 62 -23.96 -7.54 12.88
CA ILE A 62 -25.04 -7.82 11.91
C ILE A 62 -24.96 -6.83 10.73
N ASN A 63 -24.73 -5.55 11.02
CA ASN A 63 -24.63 -4.51 9.98
C ASN A 63 -23.49 -4.77 8.98
N SER A 64 -22.32 -5.20 9.47
CA SER A 64 -21.16 -5.55 8.63
C SER A 64 -21.47 -6.78 7.77
N GLN A 65 -22.07 -7.81 8.37
CA GLN A 65 -22.35 -9.07 7.68
C GLN A 65 -23.46 -8.94 6.64
N THR A 66 -24.56 -8.24 6.94
CA THR A 66 -25.65 -7.99 5.98
C THR A 66 -25.15 -7.19 4.77
N ARG A 67 -24.27 -6.21 4.97
CA ARG A 67 -23.69 -5.44 3.86
C ARG A 67 -22.78 -6.29 2.97
N SER A 68 -22.00 -7.20 3.56
CA SER A 68 -21.16 -8.13 2.79
C SER A 68 -22.03 -9.10 1.99
N LEU A 69 -23.05 -9.65 2.63
CA LEU A 69 -23.99 -10.57 1.99
C LEU A 69 -24.73 -9.89 0.82
N TYR A 70 -25.18 -8.64 1.01
CA TYR A 70 -25.84 -7.89 -0.05
C TYR A 70 -24.92 -7.58 -1.24
N ARG A 71 -23.66 -7.22 -0.99
CA ARG A 71 -22.72 -6.81 -2.06
C ARG A 71 -22.05 -7.96 -2.78
N HIS A 72 -21.70 -9.01 -2.04
CA HIS A 72 -20.85 -10.10 -2.53
C HIS A 72 -21.54 -11.47 -2.51
N GLY A 73 -22.73 -11.59 -1.93
CA GLY A 73 -23.45 -12.86 -1.79
C GLY A 73 -22.86 -13.79 -0.74
N THR A 74 -21.82 -13.36 -0.02
CA THR A 74 -21.13 -14.16 1.00
C THR A 74 -21.01 -13.40 2.32
N VAL A 75 -21.06 -14.15 3.42
CA VAL A 75 -20.64 -13.61 4.72
C VAL A 75 -19.16 -13.21 4.66
N LYS A 76 -18.82 -12.16 5.39
CA LYS A 76 -17.46 -11.64 5.44
C LYS A 76 -16.58 -12.58 6.25
N ASP A 77 -15.40 -12.89 5.71
CA ASP A 77 -14.37 -13.59 6.47
C ASP A 77 -13.72 -12.63 7.49
N CYS A 78 -13.88 -12.95 8.77
CA CYS A 78 -13.36 -12.20 9.92
C CYS A 78 -12.09 -12.83 10.53
N SER A 79 -11.55 -13.88 9.90
CA SER A 79 -10.30 -14.54 10.29
C SER A 79 -9.10 -13.59 10.39
N PRO A 80 -8.90 -12.60 9.48
CA PRO A 80 -7.78 -11.67 9.57
C PRO A 80 -7.80 -10.86 10.88
N GLN A 81 -8.96 -10.34 11.28
CA GLN A 81 -9.12 -9.55 12.50
C GLN A 81 -8.88 -10.40 13.75
N PHE A 82 -9.31 -11.66 13.71
CA PHE A 82 -9.03 -12.60 14.79
C PHE A 82 -7.54 -12.89 14.95
N LYS A 83 -6.82 -13.07 13.82
CA LYS A 83 -5.36 -13.28 13.83
C LYS A 83 -4.63 -12.08 14.43
N GLU A 84 -5.06 -10.86 14.14
CA GLU A 84 -4.53 -9.64 14.76
C GLU A 84 -4.73 -9.64 16.28
N PHE A 85 -5.93 -9.97 16.75
CA PHE A 85 -6.21 -10.08 18.18
C PHE A 85 -5.35 -11.15 18.86
N LYS A 86 -5.29 -12.36 18.29
CA LYS A 86 -4.47 -13.46 18.81
C LYS A 86 -2.98 -13.10 18.87
N PHE A 87 -2.50 -12.38 17.86
CA PHE A 87 -1.12 -11.90 17.83
C PHE A 87 -0.83 -10.91 18.96
N CYS A 88 -1.74 -9.97 19.22
CA CYS A 88 -1.59 -9.05 20.34
C CYS A 88 -1.50 -9.78 21.69
N LEU A 89 -2.32 -10.82 21.88
CA LEU A 89 -2.25 -11.65 23.09
C LEU A 89 -0.89 -12.35 23.22
N SER A 90 -0.29 -12.83 22.12
CA SER A 90 1.03 -13.46 22.16
C SER A 90 2.16 -12.49 22.52
N LEU A 91 1.97 -11.19 22.29
CA LEU A 91 2.94 -10.14 22.61
C LEU A 91 2.75 -9.50 23.99
N LYS A 92 1.79 -9.97 24.78
CA LYS A 92 1.45 -9.38 26.09
C LYS A 92 2.63 -9.36 27.08
N ALA A 93 3.56 -10.31 26.95
CA ALA A 93 4.73 -10.44 27.85
C ALA A 93 5.91 -9.52 27.49
N GLN A 94 5.89 -8.89 26.31
CA GLN A 94 7.02 -8.08 25.80
C GLN A 94 6.95 -6.62 26.28
N THR A 95 8.08 -5.93 26.22
CA THR A 95 8.18 -4.49 26.54
C THR A 95 7.43 -3.64 25.50
N THR A 96 7.07 -2.40 25.86
CA THR A 96 6.32 -1.52 24.96
C THR A 96 7.04 -1.27 23.63
N GLU A 97 8.35 -1.03 23.69
CA GLU A 97 9.20 -0.75 22.52
C GLU A 97 9.35 -1.97 21.61
N GLU A 98 9.56 -3.15 22.19
CA GLU A 98 9.66 -4.41 21.43
C GLU A 98 8.36 -4.73 20.70
N ARG A 99 7.22 -4.52 21.36
CA ARG A 99 5.90 -4.74 20.75
C ARG A 99 5.69 -3.83 19.54
N ASP A 100 6.08 -2.56 19.64
CA ASP A 100 5.94 -1.61 18.55
C ASP A 100 6.84 -1.99 17.37
N ALA A 101 8.09 -2.39 17.63
CA ALA A 101 9.02 -2.85 16.59
C ALA A 101 8.50 -4.10 15.86
N ILE A 102 8.03 -5.09 16.62
CA ILE A 102 7.44 -6.33 16.08
C ILE A 102 6.15 -6.02 15.30
N TRP A 103 5.32 -5.10 15.79
CA TRP A 103 4.10 -4.68 15.13
C TRP A 103 4.37 -4.01 13.79
N VAL A 104 5.35 -3.10 13.73
CA VAL A 104 5.80 -2.44 12.49
C VAL A 104 6.28 -3.47 11.48
N GLN A 105 7.12 -4.42 11.88
CA GLN A 105 7.62 -5.46 11.00
C GLN A 105 6.50 -6.34 10.43
N ARG A 106 5.59 -6.81 11.28
CA ARG A 106 4.47 -7.63 10.81
C ARG A 106 3.56 -6.85 9.87
N ARG A 107 3.36 -5.56 10.13
CA ARG A 107 2.57 -4.68 9.27
C ARG A 107 3.27 -4.45 7.93
N SER A 108 4.58 -4.22 7.90
CA SER A 108 5.33 -4.07 6.65
C SER A 108 5.28 -5.35 5.81
N GLU A 109 5.39 -6.53 6.43
CA GLU A 109 5.18 -7.81 5.75
C GLU A 109 3.77 -7.95 5.16
N MET A 110 2.73 -7.57 5.92
CA MET A 110 1.35 -7.63 5.44
C MET A 110 1.10 -6.69 4.26
N TRP A 111 1.67 -5.49 4.30
CA TRP A 111 1.56 -4.52 3.20
C TRP A 111 2.40 -4.92 1.98
N ALA A 112 3.58 -5.50 2.20
CA ALA A 112 4.39 -6.07 1.13
C ALA A 112 3.66 -7.21 0.42
N ARG A 113 2.98 -8.11 1.15
CA ARG A 113 2.14 -9.17 0.53
C ARG A 113 1.02 -8.59 -0.33
N ARG A 114 0.35 -7.54 0.15
CA ARG A 114 -0.70 -6.86 -0.63
C ARG A 114 -0.16 -6.20 -1.90
N ARG A 115 1.06 -5.65 -1.86
CA ARG A 115 1.70 -5.05 -3.04
C ARG A 115 2.24 -6.08 -4.03
N MET A 116 2.50 -7.31 -3.58
CA MET A 116 2.86 -8.44 -4.44
C MET A 116 1.65 -9.00 -5.19
N GLU A 117 0.43 -8.80 -4.68
CA GLU A 117 -0.78 -9.11 -5.42
C GLU A 117 -0.95 -8.15 -6.61
N LYS A 118 -1.76 -8.55 -7.59
CA LYS A 118 -2.00 -7.76 -8.82
C LYS A 118 -2.39 -6.33 -8.48
N ASN A 119 -1.58 -5.37 -8.87
CA ASN A 119 -1.82 -3.97 -8.61
C ASN A 119 -2.22 -3.23 -9.89
N SER A 120 -2.91 -2.10 -9.72
CA SER A 120 -3.23 -1.18 -10.82
C SER A 120 -1.99 -0.58 -11.50
N GLU A 121 -0.86 -0.47 -10.78
CA GLU A 121 0.44 -0.07 -11.36
C GLU A 121 0.86 -0.99 -12.51
N ASP A 122 0.58 -2.29 -12.39
CA ASP A 122 0.94 -3.28 -13.41
C ASP A 122 0.22 -3.00 -14.74
N VAL A 123 -1.00 -2.43 -14.69
CA VAL A 123 -1.76 -2.03 -15.89
C VAL A 123 -1.10 -0.84 -16.59
N TRP A 124 -0.53 0.10 -15.83
CA TRP A 124 0.16 1.25 -16.39
C TRP A 124 1.51 0.85 -17.00
N GLU A 125 2.24 -0.05 -16.36
CA GLU A 125 3.46 -0.63 -16.93
C GLU A 125 3.16 -1.45 -18.20
N ALA A 126 2.10 -2.26 -18.19
CA ALA A 126 1.65 -2.96 -19.38
C ALA A 126 1.32 -1.99 -20.52
N ARG A 127 0.67 -0.85 -20.24
CA ARG A 127 0.35 0.17 -21.25
C ARG A 127 1.59 0.86 -21.83
N LYS A 128 2.64 1.10 -21.03
CA LYS A 128 3.89 1.70 -21.52
C LYS A 128 4.52 0.83 -22.61
N ASN A 129 4.47 -0.48 -22.45
CA ASN A 129 5.08 -1.44 -23.38
C ASN A 129 4.24 -1.71 -24.64
N VAL A 130 3.04 -1.11 -24.78
CA VAL A 130 2.18 -1.27 -25.97
C VAL A 130 2.67 -0.41 -27.14
N TYR A 131 3.23 0.77 -26.84
CA TYR A 131 3.86 1.63 -27.84
C TYR A 131 5.37 1.48 -27.72
N ASP A 132 5.88 0.33 -28.16
CA ASP A 132 7.32 0.15 -28.31
C ASP A 132 7.86 1.19 -29.31
N ASP A 133 9.06 1.72 -29.09
CA ASP A 133 9.68 2.76 -29.94
C ASP A 133 9.73 2.29 -31.42
N SER A 134 9.79 0.97 -31.64
CA SER A 134 9.71 0.34 -32.96
C SER A 134 8.40 0.63 -33.72
N SER A 135 7.29 0.83 -33.01
CA SER A 135 6.01 1.21 -33.61
C SER A 135 5.98 2.68 -34.02
N VAL A 136 6.65 3.54 -33.25
CA VAL A 136 6.84 4.97 -33.59
C VAL A 136 7.79 5.11 -34.79
N ASP A 137 8.84 4.30 -34.85
CA ASP A 137 9.79 4.31 -35.97
C ASP A 137 9.18 3.78 -37.26
N LYS A 138 8.34 2.73 -37.20
CA LYS A 138 7.54 2.28 -38.35
C LYS A 138 6.60 3.36 -38.87
N VAL A 139 5.95 4.11 -37.98
CA VAL A 139 5.09 5.22 -38.39
C VAL A 139 5.90 6.34 -39.06
N LYS A 140 7.10 6.66 -38.56
CA LYS A 140 8.00 7.63 -39.22
C LYS A 140 8.49 7.15 -40.59
N GLU A 141 8.81 5.86 -40.73
CA GLU A 141 9.20 5.25 -42.01
C GLU A 141 8.07 5.34 -43.04
N TRP A 142 6.83 5.01 -42.64
CA TRP A 142 5.66 5.15 -43.49
C TRP A 142 5.42 6.60 -43.92
N LEU A 143 5.58 7.56 -43.01
CA LEU A 143 5.44 8.99 -43.33
C LEU A 143 6.59 9.53 -44.19
N GLY A 144 7.79 8.96 -44.05
CA GLY A 144 8.96 9.30 -44.86
C GLY A 144 8.89 8.76 -46.29
N ASN A 145 8.33 7.55 -46.47
CA ASN A 145 8.09 6.94 -47.78
C ASN A 145 6.84 7.47 -48.49
N ALA A 146 5.95 8.20 -47.79
CA ALA A 146 4.74 8.79 -48.35
C ALA A 146 4.95 10.17 -49.01
N ARG A 147 6.21 10.59 -49.22
CA ARG A 147 6.58 11.84 -49.91
C ARG A 147 7.31 11.56 -51.21
#